data_AF-A0AAD8TYD5-F1
#
_entry.id   AF-A0AAD8TYD5-F1
#
_cell.length_a   1.000
_cell.length_b   1.000
_cell.length_c   1.000
_cell.angle_alpha   90.00
_cell.angle_beta   90.00
_cell.angle_gamma   90.00
#
_symmetry.space_group_name_H-M   'P 1'
#
loop_
_entity.id
_entity.type
_entity.pdbx_description
1 polymer ?
#
loop_
_entity_poly.entity_id
_entity_poly.type
_entity_poly.pdbx_seq_one_letter_code
_entity_poly.pdbx_strand_id
1 'polypeptide(L)'
;MSGRRDPGTPPTFTCPSGQWLNVMVEPEELEFEAAMEKKTFTVTVSREGDGGQLAEGSLHWKSEDHLVRSPIIADARVVTR
;
A
#
# COMPACT_ATOMS: atom_id res chain seq x y z
N MET A 1 -14.50 28.92 -1.73
CA MET A 1 -14.44 27.46 -1.48
C MET A 1 -13.10 27.18 -0.85
N SER A 2 -13.00 27.09 0.48
CA SER A 2 -11.73 26.85 1.16
C SER A 2 -11.50 25.34 1.17
N GLY A 3 -10.53 24.87 0.37
CA GLY A 3 -10.14 23.47 0.32
C GLY A 3 -9.56 23.07 1.67
N ARG A 4 -10.15 22.05 2.28
CA ARG A 4 -9.65 21.45 3.53
C ARG A 4 -8.34 20.75 3.17
N ARG A 5 -7.27 21.03 3.90
CA ARG A 5 -5.98 20.35 3.76
C ARG A 5 -6.04 19.05 4.53
N ASP A 6 -5.73 17.94 3.88
CA ASP A 6 -5.64 16.64 4.53
C ASP A 6 -4.15 16.37 4.80
N PRO A 7 -3.69 16.49 6.06
CA PRO A 7 -2.30 16.19 6.39
C PRO A 7 -2.03 14.72 6.05
N GLY A 8 -0.98 14.49 5.26
CA GLY A 8 -0.58 13.16 4.83
C GLY A 8 -0.25 12.29 6.04
N THR A 9 -0.95 11.17 6.20
CA THR A 9 -0.54 10.13 7.15
C THR A 9 0.21 9.07 6.37
N PRO A 10 1.27 8.46 6.93
CA PRO A 10 1.99 7.42 6.24
C PRO A 10 1.10 6.21 5.94
N PRO A 11 1.27 5.54 4.79
CA PRO A 11 0.49 4.39 4.47
C PRO A 11 0.89 3.26 5.41
N THR A 12 -0.10 2.63 6.02
CA THR A 12 0.15 1.45 6.83
C THR A 12 -0.07 0.22 5.95
N PHE A 13 0.93 -0.66 5.89
CA PHE A 13 0.75 -1.98 5.29
C PHE A 13 0.41 -2.99 6.38
N THR A 14 -0.67 -3.75 6.20
CA THR A 14 -1.03 -4.85 7.09
C THR A 14 -1.01 -6.16 6.31
N CYS A 15 -0.19 -7.12 6.75
CA CYS A 15 -0.11 -8.47 6.22
C CYS A 15 -0.58 -9.48 7.27
N PRO A 16 -1.82 -10.00 7.18
CA PRO A 16 -2.33 -10.98 8.15
C PRO A 16 -1.67 -12.37 8.03
N SER A 17 -1.11 -12.72 6.87
CA SER A 17 -0.85 -14.11 6.49
C SER A 17 0.55 -14.42 5.92
N GLY A 18 1.50 -13.48 5.89
CA GLY A 18 2.80 -13.76 5.28
C GLY A 18 3.93 -12.84 5.69
N GLN A 19 4.76 -13.28 6.63
CA GLN A 19 6.04 -12.68 7.06
C GLN A 19 7.14 -12.73 5.97
N TRP A 20 6.76 -12.98 4.72
CA TRP A 20 7.70 -13.23 3.62
C TRP A 20 7.53 -12.28 2.44
N LEU A 21 6.70 -11.24 2.57
CA LEU A 21 6.67 -10.13 1.62
C LEU A 21 7.21 -8.88 2.31
N ASN A 22 8.17 -8.23 1.66
CA ASN A 22 8.59 -6.89 1.99
C ASN A 22 7.94 -5.90 1.01
N VAL A 23 7.17 -4.96 1.53
CA VAL A 23 6.42 -3.96 0.76
C VAL A 23 6.92 -2.57 1.15
N MET A 24 7.48 -1.86 0.17
CA MET A 24 7.97 -0.49 0.33
C MET A 24 7.15 0.45 -0.53
N VAL A 25 6.84 1.65 -0.01
CA VAL A 25 6.03 2.65 -0.69
C VAL A 25 6.77 3.98 -0.70
N GLU A 26 6.88 4.60 -1.89
CA GLU A 26 7.53 5.91 -2.05
C GLU A 26 6.64 6.87 -2.86
N PRO A 27 6.36 8.08 -2.35
CA PRO A 27 6.70 8.58 -1.02
C PRO A 27 5.92 7.87 0.10
N GLU A 28 6.50 7.85 1.30
CA GLU A 28 5.86 7.30 2.50
C GLU A 28 4.72 8.18 3.04
N GLU A 29 4.46 9.37 2.48
CA GLU A 29 3.34 10.22 2.88
C GLU A 29 2.78 10.93 1.65
N LEU A 30 1.46 11.12 1.62
CA LEU A 30 0.77 11.87 0.56
C LEU A 30 0.02 13.04 1.19
N GLU A 31 0.50 14.26 0.97
CA GLU A 31 -0.16 15.48 1.42
C GLU A 31 -0.99 16.10 0.30
N PHE A 32 -2.27 16.37 0.55
CA PHE A 32 -3.18 16.99 -0.42
C PHE A 32 -3.50 18.41 0.03
N GLU A 33 -3.12 19.40 -0.78
CA GLU A 33 -3.32 20.82 -0.47
C GLU A 33 -4.65 21.35 -1.03
N ALA A 34 -5.16 20.71 -2.07
CA ALA A 34 -6.38 21.11 -2.75
C ALA A 34 -7.30 19.93 -3.10
N ALA A 35 -8.60 20.20 -3.11
CA ALA A 35 -9.57 19.25 -3.63
C ALA A 35 -9.27 18.89 -5.10
N MET A 36 -9.44 17.62 -5.46
CA MET A 36 -9.15 17.08 -6.80
C MET A 36 -7.66 17.04 -7.19
N GLU A 37 -6.74 17.32 -6.27
CA GLU A 37 -5.32 17.11 -6.49
C GLU A 37 -5.01 15.62 -6.71
N LYS A 38 -4.09 15.34 -7.64
CA LYS A 38 -3.63 13.99 -7.93
C LYS A 38 -2.21 13.82 -7.43
N LYS A 39 -1.99 12.77 -6.65
CA LYS A 39 -0.65 12.33 -6.24
C LYS A 39 -0.36 10.95 -6.81
N THR A 40 0.93 10.70 -7.04
CA THR A 40 1.44 9.43 -7.54
C THR A 40 2.37 8.84 -6.48
N PHE A 41 2.29 7.53 -6.30
CA PHE A 41 3.18 6.76 -5.44
C PHE A 41 3.62 5.49 -6.17
N THR A 42 4.76 4.95 -5.75
CA THR A 42 5.31 3.69 -6.25
C THR A 42 5.26 2.68 -5.12
N VAL A 43 4.79 1.46 -5.43
CA VAL A 43 4.82 0.33 -4.50
C VAL A 43 5.80 -0.69 -5.02
N THR A 44 6.81 -0.99 -4.23
CA THR A 44 7.77 -2.06 -4.51
C THR A 44 7.43 -3.24 -3.61
N VAL A 45 7.09 -4.38 -4.23
CA VAL A 45 6.82 -5.64 -3.52
C VAL A 45 7.97 -6.59 -3.82
N SER A 46 8.58 -7.12 -2.76
CA SER A 46 9.67 -8.08 -2.84
C SER A 46 9.42 -9.26 -1.92
N ARG A 47 10.01 -10.41 -2.27
CA ARG A 47 9.94 -11.62 -1.45
C ARG A 47 11.07 -11.58 -0.42
N GLU A 48 10.73 -11.78 0.83
CA GLU A 48 11.64 -11.94 1.95
C GLU A 48 11.62 -13.41 2.42
N GLY A 49 12.68 -14.15 2.13
CA GLY A 49 12.83 -15.56 2.52
C GLY A 49 12.05 -16.60 1.69
N ASP A 50 12.18 -17.86 2.08
CA ASP A 50 11.50 -19.02 1.48
C ASP A 50 10.03 -19.10 1.89
N GLY A 51 9.28 -18.03 1.59
CA GLY A 51 7.85 -17.92 1.83
C GLY A 51 6.98 -18.87 0.99
N GLY A 52 5.74 -19.08 1.45
CA GLY A 52 4.75 -20.00 0.86
C GLY A 52 4.25 -19.61 -0.54
N GLN A 53 3.23 -20.34 -1.03
CA GLN A 53 2.74 -20.17 -2.39
C GLN A 53 1.90 -18.90 -2.61
N LEU A 54 1.24 -18.42 -1.57
CA LEU A 54 0.33 -17.27 -1.64
C LEU A 54 0.56 -16.38 -0.41
N ALA A 55 0.69 -15.08 -0.67
CA ALA A 55 0.64 -14.06 0.37
C ALA A 55 -0.42 -13.03 0.02
N GLU A 56 -1.19 -12.66 1.04
CA GLU A 56 -2.21 -11.61 0.94
C GLU A 56 -1.93 -10.54 1.99
N GLY A 57 -2.07 -9.29 1.56
CA GLY A 57 -1.96 -8.13 2.42
C GLY A 57 -2.82 -7.00 1.89
N SER A 58 -2.82 -5.89 2.61
CA SER A 58 -3.47 -4.68 2.13
C SER A 58 -2.68 -3.45 2.53
N LEU A 59 -2.57 -2.53 1.58
CA LEU A 59 -2.07 -1.18 1.78
C LEU A 59 -3.23 -0.28 2.18
N HIS A 60 -3.07 0.48 3.26
CA HIS A 60 -4.06 1.43 3.73
C HIS A 60 -3.50 2.84 3.69
N TRP A 61 -4.17 3.72 2.94
CA TRP A 61 -4.02 5.17 3.12
C TRP A 61 -5.11 5.64 4.06
N LYS A 62 -4.70 6.24 5.18
CA LYS A 62 -5.61 6.73 6.20
C LYS A 62 -5.49 8.25 6.30
N SER A 63 -6.61 8.94 6.40
CA SER A 63 -6.69 10.32 6.88
C SER A 63 -7.64 10.38 8.07
N GLU A 64 -7.96 11.57 8.57
CA GLU A 64 -8.94 11.75 9.63
C GLU A 64 -10.32 11.15 9.25
N ASP A 65 -10.75 11.41 8.01
CA ASP A 65 -12.10 11.08 7.52
C ASP A 65 -12.14 9.87 6.57
N HIS A 66 -11.01 9.47 5.99
CA HIS A 66 -10.97 8.49 4.90
C HIS A 66 -10.01 7.33 5.16
N LEU A 67 -10.41 6.16 4.65
CA LEU A 67 -9.58 4.96 4.61
C LEU A 67 -9.65 4.37 3.20
N VAL A 68 -8.58 4.54 2.42
CA VAL A 68 -8.44 3.92 1.11
C VAL A 68 -7.68 2.61 1.29
N ARG A 69 -8.33 1.48 0.99
CA ARG A 69 -7.76 0.14 1.10
C ARG A 69 -7.45 -0.43 -0.28
N SER A 70 -6.21 -0.82 -0.50
CA SER A 70 -5.73 -1.49 -1.71
C SER A 70 -5.24 -2.91 -1.37
N PRO A 71 -5.95 -3.98 -1.80
CA PRO A 71 -5.49 -5.35 -1.63
C PRO A 71 -4.24 -5.65 -2.48
N ILE A 72 -3.29 -6.40 -1.91
CA ILE A 72 -2.09 -6.89 -2.59
C ILE A 72 -2.05 -8.40 -2.44
N ILE A 73 -1.97 -9.11 -3.57
CA ILE A 73 -1.89 -10.57 -3.62
C ILE A 73 -0.64 -10.94 -4.41
N ALA A 74 0.26 -11.72 -3.79
CA ALA A 74 1.41 -12.32 -4.45
C ALA A 74 1.22 -13.84 -4.49
N ASP A 75 1.13 -14.39 -5.69
CA ASP A 75 0.99 -15.82 -5.93
C ASP A 75 2.24 -16.33 -6.64
N ALA A 76 3.00 -17.18 -5.94
CA ALA A 76 4.25 -17.76 -6.40
C ALA A 76 4.04 -19.06 -7.21
N ARG A 77 2.87 -19.26 -7.82
CA ARG A 77 2.66 -20.41 -8.70
C ARG A 77 3.66 -20.35 -9.85
N VAL A 78 4.55 -21.32 -9.86
CA VAL A 78 5.36 -21.65 -11.04
C VAL A 78 4.37 -22.11 -12.11
N VAL A 79 4.14 -21.28 -13.12
CA VAL A 79 3.50 -21.74 -14.36
C VAL A 79 4.55 -22.56 -15.09
N THR A 80 4.61 -23.86 -14.84
CA THR A 80 5.38 -24.79 -15.66
C THR A 80 4.74 -24.80 -17.05
N ARG A 81 5.49 -24.36 -18.07
CA ARG A 81 5.15 -24.57 -19.48
C ARG A 81 5.66 -25.92 -19.94
#